data_AF-A0A7W7LL63-F1
#
_entry.id   AF-A0A7W7LL63-F1
#
_cell.length_a   1.000
_cell.length_b   1.000
_cell.length_c   1.000
_cell.angle_alpha   90.00
_cell.angle_beta   90.00
_cell.angle_gamma   90.00
#
_symmetry.space_group_name_H-M   'P 1'
#
loop_
_entity.id
_entity.type
_entity.pdbx_description
1 polymer ?
#
loop_
_entity_poly.entity_id
_entity_poly.type
_entity_poly.pdbx_seq_one_letter_code
_entity_poly.pdbx_strand_id
1 'polypeptide(L)'
;MAEPSREYLLQIISSSGLTVLGTTPWPELPTVEQAWKVMAGMETAPAATISQKSPHAFAEVDHQWLTQASNNSLFTDDGSFLISIAGRGSREIGWTSVKWSDSADLASNPQSDGDPEFVAMSLNGKHICGVTTEEYDYWVVSHQFD
;
A
#
# COMPACT_ATOMS: atom_id res chain seq x y z
N MET A 1 11.30 13.60 18.38
CA MET A 1 11.79 13.41 17.00
C MET A 1 10.86 14.18 16.08
N ALA A 2 11.38 14.84 15.04
CA ALA A 2 10.56 15.57 14.07
C ALA A 2 9.76 14.57 13.21
N GLU A 3 8.58 14.99 12.74
CA GLU A 3 7.82 14.22 11.74
C GLU A 3 8.66 14.12 10.44
N PRO A 4 8.68 12.98 9.75
CA PRO A 4 9.41 12.83 8.49
C PRO A 4 8.84 13.80 7.45
N SER A 5 9.72 14.35 6.60
CA SER A 5 9.28 15.31 5.58
C SER A 5 8.49 14.61 4.47
N ARG A 6 7.63 15.36 3.77
CA ARG A 6 6.92 14.88 2.58
C ARG A 6 7.86 14.31 1.53
N GLU A 7 9.00 14.95 1.32
CA GLU A 7 10.02 14.52 0.36
C GLU A 7 10.61 13.16 0.74
N TYR A 8 10.82 12.90 2.04
CA TYR A 8 11.30 11.61 2.51
C TYR A 8 10.30 10.49 2.24
N LEU A 9 9.02 10.73 2.52
CA LEU A 9 7.96 9.74 2.27
C LEU A 9 7.78 9.43 0.77
N LEU A 10 7.84 10.46 -0.09
CA LEU A 10 7.83 10.26 -1.54
C LEU A 10 9.09 9.52 -2.03
N GLN A 11 10.24 9.74 -1.38
CA GLN A 11 11.47 9.04 -1.70
C GLN A 11 11.35 7.54 -1.39
N ILE A 12 10.76 7.15 -0.25
CA ILE A 12 10.48 5.75 0.08
C ILE A 12 9.58 5.12 -0.99
N ILE A 13 8.48 5.78 -1.35
CA ILE A 13 7.56 5.28 -2.40
C ILE A 13 8.31 5.08 -3.72
N SER A 14 9.14 6.05 -4.12
CA SER A 14 9.90 5.95 -5.36
C SER A 14 10.99 4.86 -5.33
N SER A 15 11.59 4.60 -4.17
CA SER A 15 12.65 3.59 -4.05
C SER A 15 12.11 2.17 -4.06
N SER A 16 10.80 1.97 -3.84
CA SER A 16 10.09 0.72 -4.11
C SER A 16 9.90 0.42 -5.61
N GLY A 17 10.50 1.21 -6.51
CA GLY A 17 10.36 1.03 -7.96
C GLY A 17 9.08 1.62 -8.54
N LEU A 18 8.30 2.37 -7.76
CA LEU A 18 7.12 3.09 -8.25
C LEU A 18 7.51 4.44 -8.86
N THR A 19 6.85 4.81 -9.96
CA THR A 19 6.97 6.18 -10.49
C THR A 19 5.94 7.08 -9.81
N VAL A 20 6.40 8.07 -9.04
CA VAL A 20 5.52 9.06 -8.39
C VAL A 20 4.99 10.06 -9.42
N LEU A 21 3.66 10.13 -9.56
CA LEU A 21 2.98 11.06 -10.46
C LEU A 21 2.55 12.36 -9.75
N GLY A 22 2.33 12.31 -8.44
CA GLY A 22 2.00 13.47 -7.61
C GLY A 22 1.11 13.15 -6.42
N THR A 23 0.70 14.17 -5.66
CA THR A 23 -0.18 14.03 -4.47
C THR A 23 -1.39 14.95 -4.55
N THR A 24 -1.95 15.12 -5.75
CA THR A 24 -3.13 15.95 -5.97
C THR A 24 -4.27 15.47 -5.05
N PRO A 25 -5.10 16.36 -4.47
CA PRO A 25 -6.24 15.93 -3.66
C PRO A 25 -7.24 15.09 -4.45
N TRP A 26 -7.80 14.07 -3.80
CA TRP A 26 -8.82 13.17 -4.36
C TRP A 26 -10.10 13.23 -3.51
N PRO A 27 -10.84 14.36 -3.52
CA PRO A 27 -11.91 14.62 -2.55
C PRO A 27 -13.14 13.69 -2.71
N GLU A 28 -13.34 13.13 -3.90
CA GLU A 28 -14.47 12.24 -4.20
C GLU A 28 -14.18 10.76 -3.86
N LEU A 29 -12.94 10.45 -3.45
CA LEU A 29 -12.52 9.07 -3.12
C LEU A 29 -12.53 8.86 -1.61
N PRO A 30 -12.65 7.59 -1.14
CA PRO A 30 -12.46 7.31 0.28
C PRO A 30 -11.09 7.82 0.75
N THR A 31 -11.06 8.39 1.95
CA THR A 31 -9.83 8.97 2.49
C THR A 31 -8.83 7.87 2.86
N VAL A 32 -7.56 8.23 2.95
CA VAL A 32 -6.50 7.36 3.49
C VAL A 32 -6.90 6.81 4.86
N GLU A 33 -7.51 7.63 5.72
CA GLU A 33 -7.97 7.21 7.05
C GLU A 33 -9.09 6.18 6.99
N GLN A 34 -10.04 6.34 6.08
CA GLN A 34 -11.10 5.35 5.86
C GLN A 34 -10.51 4.02 5.37
N ALA A 35 -9.58 4.06 4.42
CA ALA A 35 -8.91 2.87 3.92
C ALA A 35 -8.12 2.15 5.02
N TRP A 36 -7.29 2.86 5.79
CA TRP A 36 -6.57 2.27 6.93
C TRP A 36 -7.50 1.71 8.01
N LYS A 37 -8.66 2.33 8.24
CA LYS A 37 -9.65 1.80 9.18
C LYS A 37 -10.23 0.46 8.71
N VAL A 38 -10.42 0.27 7.41
CA VAL A 38 -10.83 -1.02 6.85
C VAL A 38 -9.72 -2.06 7.00
N MET A 39 -8.48 -1.68 6.71
CA MET A 39 -7.30 -2.54 6.83
C MET A 39 -7.09 -3.05 8.26
N ALA A 40 -7.27 -2.18 9.27
CA ALA A 40 -7.14 -2.50 10.69
C ALA A 40 -8.44 -3.02 11.34
N GLY A 41 -9.49 -3.27 10.55
CA GLY A 41 -10.79 -3.68 11.05
C GLY A 41 -10.77 -5.13 11.56
N MET A 42 -11.27 -5.35 12.79
CA MET A 42 -11.36 -6.68 13.41
C MET A 42 -12.17 -7.71 12.60
N GLU A 43 -13.07 -7.26 11.74
CA GLU A 43 -13.93 -8.13 10.91
C GLU A 43 -13.31 -8.41 9.52
N THR A 44 -12.18 -7.78 9.20
CA THR A 44 -11.55 -7.92 7.88
C THR A 44 -10.68 -9.17 7.84
N ALA A 45 -11.13 -10.19 7.11
CA ALA A 45 -10.32 -11.38 6.86
C ALA A 45 -9.25 -11.09 5.80
N PRO A 46 -8.00 -11.53 5.99
CA PRO A 46 -6.96 -11.37 4.98
C PRO A 46 -7.24 -12.25 3.77
N ALA A 47 -6.91 -11.74 2.59
CA ALA A 47 -6.88 -12.53 1.35
C ALA A 47 -5.66 -13.47 1.30
N ALA A 48 -4.57 -13.10 1.98
CA ALA A 48 -3.42 -13.96 2.21
C ALA A 48 -2.75 -13.65 3.56
N THR A 49 -2.23 -14.69 4.21
CA THR A 49 -1.46 -14.59 5.46
C THR A 49 -0.07 -15.19 5.24
N ILE A 50 0.97 -14.39 5.45
CA ILE A 50 2.36 -14.77 5.21
C ILE A 50 3.11 -14.73 6.53
N SER A 51 3.75 -15.83 6.91
CA SER A 51 4.50 -15.85 8.18
C SER A 51 5.76 -15.02 8.12
N GLN A 52 5.96 -14.15 9.12
CA GLN A 52 7.20 -13.37 9.29
C GLN A 52 8.44 -14.25 9.49
N LYS A 53 8.25 -15.51 9.92
CA LYS A 53 9.34 -16.48 10.09
C LYS A 53 9.83 -17.06 8.76
N SER A 54 9.13 -16.80 7.65
CA SER A 54 9.58 -17.25 6.34
C SER A 54 10.85 -16.48 5.92
N PRO A 55 11.90 -17.16 5.44
CA PRO A 55 13.10 -16.49 4.94
C PRO A 55 12.84 -15.64 3.68
N HIS A 56 11.67 -15.80 3.06
CA HIS A 56 11.25 -15.07 1.86
C HIS A 56 9.93 -14.31 2.10
N ALA A 57 9.64 -13.92 3.34
CA ALA A 57 8.36 -13.31 3.71
C ALA A 57 8.01 -12.09 2.85
N PHE A 58 8.93 -11.14 2.66
CA PHE A 58 8.66 -9.93 1.87
C PHE A 58 8.43 -10.21 0.39
N ALA A 59 9.21 -11.10 -0.22
CA ALA A 59 9.00 -11.50 -1.61
C ALA A 59 7.63 -12.18 -1.80
N GLU A 60 7.20 -13.00 -0.83
CA GLU A 60 5.87 -13.61 -0.85
C GLU A 60 4.76 -12.56 -0.64
N VAL A 61 4.97 -11.56 0.23
CA VAL A 61 4.04 -10.44 0.39
C VAL A 61 3.89 -9.66 -0.91
N ASP A 62 4.98 -9.29 -1.58
CA ASP A 62 4.94 -8.58 -2.86
C ASP A 62 4.18 -9.38 -3.93
N HIS A 63 4.48 -10.69 -4.03
CA HIS A 63 3.79 -11.58 -4.96
C HIS A 63 2.28 -11.70 -4.68
N GLN A 64 1.91 -11.93 -3.41
CA GLN A 64 0.50 -12.07 -3.01
C GLN A 64 -0.25 -10.75 -3.19
N TRP A 65 0.35 -9.64 -2.78
CA TRP A 65 -0.24 -8.32 -2.97
C TRP A 65 -0.49 -8.01 -4.44
N LEU A 66 0.50 -8.22 -5.32
CA LEU A 66 0.35 -7.95 -6.75
C LEU A 66 -0.74 -8.83 -7.38
N THR A 67 -0.82 -10.10 -6.97
CA THR A 67 -1.86 -11.03 -7.41
C THR A 67 -3.26 -10.54 -7.02
N GLN A 68 -3.45 -10.14 -5.76
CA GLN A 68 -4.75 -9.65 -5.28
C GLN A 68 -5.12 -8.29 -5.89
N ALA A 69 -4.18 -7.37 -5.97
CA ALA A 69 -4.36 -6.05 -6.60
C ALA A 69 -4.78 -6.19 -8.07
N SER A 70 -4.13 -7.10 -8.82
CA SER A 70 -4.46 -7.36 -10.22
C SER A 70 -5.86 -7.99 -10.36
N ASN A 71 -6.17 -9.00 -9.56
CA ASN A 71 -7.49 -9.67 -9.60
C ASN A 71 -8.65 -8.73 -9.27
N ASN A 72 -8.42 -7.73 -8.42
CA ASN A 72 -9.42 -6.76 -8.00
C ASN A 72 -9.44 -5.48 -8.85
N SER A 73 -8.77 -5.47 -10.02
CA SER A 73 -8.74 -4.30 -10.92
C SER A 73 -8.26 -3.02 -10.22
N LEU A 74 -7.25 -3.14 -9.35
CA LEU A 74 -6.67 -2.00 -8.64
C LEU A 74 -5.99 -1.02 -9.62
N PHE A 75 -5.30 -1.56 -10.61
CA PHE A 75 -4.54 -0.81 -11.59
C PHE A 75 -5.42 -0.35 -12.76
N THR A 76 -5.15 0.83 -13.29
CA THR A 76 -5.58 1.18 -14.66
C THR A 76 -4.81 0.38 -15.70
N ASP A 77 -5.25 0.45 -16.96
CA ASP A 77 -4.57 -0.18 -18.11
C ASP A 77 -3.09 0.22 -18.23
N ASP A 78 -2.74 1.42 -17.76
CA ASP A 78 -1.39 1.95 -17.78
C ASP A 78 -0.61 1.71 -16.48
N GLY A 79 -1.16 0.95 -15.53
CA GLY A 79 -0.52 0.59 -14.26
C GLY A 79 -0.62 1.65 -13.16
N SER A 80 -1.46 2.67 -13.33
CA SER A 80 -1.61 3.77 -12.36
C SER A 80 -2.58 3.43 -11.22
N PHE A 81 -2.26 3.89 -10.01
CA PHE A 81 -3.06 3.72 -8.81
C PHE A 81 -2.67 4.75 -7.73
N LEU A 82 -3.34 4.72 -6.58
CA LEU A 82 -3.03 5.54 -5.41
C LEU A 82 -2.40 4.68 -4.32
N ILE A 83 -1.43 5.22 -3.59
CA ILE A 83 -0.79 4.55 -2.46
C ILE A 83 -0.66 5.47 -1.25
N SER A 84 -0.74 4.89 -0.07
CA SER A 84 -0.36 5.47 1.21
C SER A 84 0.45 4.45 1.99
N ILE A 85 1.64 4.84 2.46
CA ILE A 85 2.48 4.02 3.33
C ILE A 85 2.18 4.32 4.80
N ALA A 86 2.36 3.33 5.69
CA ALA A 86 2.28 3.57 7.12
C ALA A 86 3.42 4.47 7.60
N GLY A 87 3.23 5.09 8.75
CA GLY A 87 4.22 5.95 9.38
C GLY A 87 3.72 7.36 9.68
N ARG A 88 4.56 8.08 10.42
CA ARG A 88 4.34 9.49 10.79
C ARG A 88 4.28 10.36 9.52
N GLY A 89 3.39 11.37 9.49
CA GLY A 89 3.18 12.24 8.33
C GLY A 89 2.38 11.66 7.14
N SER A 90 2.08 10.35 7.09
CA SER A 90 1.36 9.76 5.93
C SER A 90 -0.07 10.29 5.76
N ARG A 91 -0.75 10.60 6.86
CA ARG A 91 -2.09 11.24 6.86
C ARG A 91 -2.07 12.64 6.24
N GLU A 92 -0.98 13.38 6.40
CA GLU A 92 -0.87 14.77 5.93
C GLU A 92 -0.61 14.83 4.41
N ILE A 93 0.04 13.81 3.85
CA ILE A 93 0.25 13.68 2.41
C ILE A 93 -1.03 13.20 1.70
N GLY A 94 -1.80 12.33 2.36
CA GLY A 94 -2.95 11.67 1.76
C GLY A 94 -2.53 10.67 0.67
N TRP A 95 -3.34 10.55 -0.37
CA TRP A 95 -3.08 9.65 -1.48
C TRP A 95 -1.94 10.17 -2.37
N THR A 96 -0.94 9.32 -2.60
CA THR A 96 0.10 9.55 -3.61
C THR A 96 -0.27 8.79 -4.87
N SER A 97 -0.43 9.48 -5.98
CA SER A 97 -0.61 8.86 -7.29
C SER A 97 0.72 8.33 -7.80
N VAL A 98 0.71 7.07 -8.21
CA VAL A 98 1.89 6.33 -8.64
C VAL A 98 1.56 5.50 -9.87
N LYS A 99 2.60 5.06 -10.56
CA LYS A 99 2.54 4.09 -11.64
C LYS A 99 3.45 2.90 -11.35
N TRP A 100 2.89 1.70 -11.51
CA TRP A 100 3.60 0.44 -11.37
C TRP A 100 4.71 0.30 -12.42
N SER A 101 5.79 -0.36 -12.04
CA SER A 101 6.86 -0.80 -12.96
C SER A 101 7.14 -2.28 -12.72
N ASP A 102 7.61 -3.01 -13.74
CA ASP A 102 7.88 -4.45 -13.64
C ASP A 102 8.99 -4.82 -12.65
N SER A 103 9.74 -3.83 -12.15
CA SER A 103 10.78 -3.98 -11.12
C SER A 103 10.34 -3.46 -9.75
N ALA A 104 9.06 -3.15 -9.56
CA ALA A 104 8.57 -2.62 -8.29
C ALA A 104 8.39 -3.74 -7.27
N ASP A 105 8.99 -3.54 -6.09
CA ASP A 105 8.85 -4.40 -4.92
C ASP A 105 8.53 -3.48 -3.72
N LEU A 106 7.32 -3.59 -3.18
CA LEU A 106 6.82 -2.67 -2.15
C LEU A 106 7.33 -3.09 -0.78
N ALA A 107 7.08 -4.34 -0.40
CA ALA A 107 7.47 -4.91 0.88
C ALA A 107 8.97 -5.19 0.95
N SER A 108 9.60 -5.55 -0.18
CA SER A 108 11.03 -5.83 -0.23
C SER A 108 11.90 -4.56 -0.36
N ASN A 109 11.32 -3.35 -0.33
CA ASN A 109 12.08 -2.10 -0.46
C ASN A 109 13.05 -1.89 0.73
N PRO A 110 14.37 -1.88 0.50
CA PRO A 110 15.36 -1.78 1.57
C PRO A 110 15.45 -0.40 2.23
N GLN A 111 14.80 0.62 1.66
CA GLN A 111 14.72 1.97 2.24
C GLN A 111 13.49 2.16 3.14
N SER A 112 12.59 1.17 3.19
CA SER A 112 11.49 1.18 4.16
C SER A 112 12.03 0.77 5.52
N ASP A 113 12.06 1.71 6.47
CA ASP A 113 12.37 1.39 7.86
C ASP A 113 11.16 0.71 8.51
N GLY A 114 11.30 -0.57 8.87
CA GLY A 114 10.31 -1.32 9.64
C GLY A 114 9.41 -2.22 8.80
N ASP A 115 8.19 -2.41 9.28
CA ASP A 115 7.23 -3.33 8.69
C ASP A 115 6.66 -2.79 7.35
N PRO A 116 6.39 -3.66 6.36
CA PRO A 116 5.96 -3.29 5.03
C PRO A 116 4.47 -2.94 4.99
N GLU A 117 4.06 -1.94 5.75
CA GLU A 117 2.67 -1.55 5.87
C GLU A 117 2.31 -0.45 4.87
N PHE A 118 1.34 -0.73 4.02
CA PHE A 118 0.80 0.25 3.08
C PHE A 118 -0.61 -0.13 2.64
N VAL A 119 -1.32 0.83 2.08
CA VAL A 119 -2.60 0.62 1.42
C VAL A 119 -2.60 1.27 0.06
N ALA A 120 -3.09 0.54 -0.93
CA ALA A 120 -3.27 1.03 -2.28
C ALA A 120 -4.76 1.12 -2.63
N MET A 121 -5.11 2.06 -3.50
CA MET A 121 -6.47 2.31 -3.95
C MET A 121 -6.51 2.51 -5.47
N SER A 122 -7.51 1.91 -6.11
CA SER A 122 -7.85 2.17 -7.51
C SER A 122 -8.23 3.64 -7.76
N LEU A 123 -7.92 4.18 -8.94
CA LEU A 123 -8.23 5.59 -9.26
C LEU A 123 -9.74 5.92 -9.28
N ASN A 124 -10.61 4.90 -9.35
CA ASN A 124 -12.06 5.06 -9.26
C ASN A 124 -12.60 4.95 -7.81
N GLY A 125 -11.73 4.72 -6.82
CA GLY A 125 -12.07 4.65 -5.40
C GLY A 125 -12.78 3.38 -4.94
N LYS A 126 -13.00 2.40 -5.84
CA LYS A 126 -13.84 1.23 -5.52
C LYS A 126 -13.09 0.10 -4.87
N HIS A 127 -11.81 -0.05 -5.17
CA HIS A 127 -11.00 -1.16 -4.67
C HIS A 127 -9.80 -0.65 -3.89
N ILE A 128 -9.54 -1.30 -2.76
CA ILE A 128 -8.28 -1.19 -2.03
C ILE A 128 -7.62 -2.55 -1.86
N CYS A 129 -6.29 -2.53 -1.83
CA CYS A 129 -5.47 -3.67 -1.46
C CYS A 129 -4.24 -3.18 -0.71
N GLY A 130 -3.94 -3.76 0.44
CA GLY A 130 -2.82 -3.33 1.27
C GLY A 130 -2.21 -4.46 2.06
N VAL A 131 -1.19 -4.08 2.83
CA VAL A 131 -0.45 -4.97 3.72
C VAL A 131 -0.47 -4.38 5.13
N THR A 132 -0.77 -5.22 6.12
CA THR A 132 -0.60 -4.90 7.55
C THR A 132 0.29 -5.94 8.22
N THR A 133 0.87 -5.55 9.36
CA THR A 133 1.64 -6.45 10.20
C THR A 133 0.86 -6.83 11.44
N GLU A 134 0.60 -8.12 11.59
CA GLU A 134 -0.25 -8.68 12.64
C GLU A 134 0.56 -9.70 13.45
N GLU A 135 0.96 -9.36 14.67
CA GLU A 135 1.77 -10.11 15.67
C GLU A 135 2.92 -11.00 15.13
N TYR A 136 2.64 -12.00 14.30
CA TYR A 136 3.58 -12.97 13.73
C TYR A 136 3.50 -13.14 12.21
N ASP A 137 2.56 -12.49 11.56
CA ASP A 137 2.27 -12.63 10.13
C ASP A 137 2.15 -11.25 9.46
N TYR A 138 2.36 -11.23 8.15
CA TYR A 138 1.94 -10.16 7.26
C TYR A 138 0.62 -10.54 6.62
N TRP A 139 -0.33 -9.62 6.63
CA TRP A 139 -1.65 -9.83 6.06
C TRP A 139 -1.80 -9.01 4.80
N VAL A 140 -2.14 -9.67 3.69
CA VAL A 140 -2.62 -9.00 2.48
C VAL A 140 -4.12 -8.91 2.57
N VAL A 141 -4.66 -7.71 2.59
CA VAL A 141 -6.09 -7.45 2.69
C VAL A 141 -6.57 -6.80 1.41
N SER A 142 -7.76 -7.19 0.97
CA SER A 142 -8.46 -6.55 -0.15
C SER A 142 -9.88 -6.21 0.26
N HIS A 143 -10.37 -5.07 -0.20
CA HIS A 143 -11.73 -4.63 0.06
C HIS A 143 -12.29 -3.85 -1.12
N GLN A 144 -13.60 -3.95 -1.30
CA GLN A 144 -14.35 -3.18 -2.28
C GLN A 144 -15.33 -2.26 -1.54
N PHE A 145 -15.25 -0.96 -1.83
CA PHE A 145 -16.23 0.03 -1.42
C PHE A 145 -17.47 -0.03 -2.32
N ASP A 146 -18.64 0.25 -1.75
CA ASP A 146 -19.93 0.33 -2.44
C ASP A 146 -20.04 1.57 -3.35
#